data_AF-A0A349D6L3-F1
#
_entry.id   AF-A0A349D6L3-F1
#
_cell.length_a   1.000
_cell.length_b   1.000
_cell.length_c   1.000
_cell.angle_alpha   90.00
_cell.angle_beta   90.00
_cell.angle_gamma   90.00
#
_symmetry.space_group_name_H-M   'P 1'
#
loop_
_entity.id
_entity.type
_entity.pdbx_description
1 polymer ?
#
loop_
_entity_poly.entity_id
_entity_poly.type
_entity_poly.pdbx_seq_one_letter_code
_entity_poly.pdbx_strand_id
1 'polypeptide(L)'
;MNKIALIVGVVLLTLSSAFVPDGRQLPGIGIKDIDGSPFNTSEISNDGKPIIISFWATWCSPCKRELNAIADEYDDWVEETGVKLIAVSIDDSRNVQKVKPYVNGQSWDY
;
A
#
# COMPACT_ATOMS: atom_id res chain seq x y z
N MET A 1 25.65 7.37 46.03
CA MET A 1 25.07 6.11 45.51
C MET A 1 23.56 6.20 45.24
N ASN A 2 22.76 6.94 46.01
CA ASN A 2 21.30 7.02 45.80
C ASN A 2 20.83 7.87 44.61
N LYS A 3 21.67 8.80 44.12
CA LYS A 3 21.30 9.75 43.05
C LYS A 3 21.31 9.11 41.65
N ILE A 4 22.20 8.14 41.42
CA ILE A 4 22.31 7.42 40.15
C ILE A 4 21.11 6.47 39.98
N ALA A 5 20.69 5.79 41.05
CA ALA A 5 19.49 4.94 41.02
C ALA A 5 18.22 5.75 40.73
N LEU A 6 18.10 6.97 41.26
CA LEU A 6 16.99 7.89 40.97
C LEU A 6 16.98 8.34 39.51
N ILE A 7 18.14 8.68 38.93
CA ILE A 7 18.23 9.12 37.53
C ILE A 7 17.91 7.95 36.57
N VAL A 8 18.42 6.75 36.85
CA VAL A 8 18.13 5.55 36.06
C VAL A 8 16.64 5.17 36.16
N GLY A 9 16.03 5.26 37.34
CA GLY A 9 14.61 5.00 37.55
C GLY A 9 13.69 6.02 36.84
N VAL A 10 14.07 7.30 36.81
CA VAL A 10 13.33 8.34 36.09
C VAL A 10 13.46 8.19 34.57
N VAL A 11 14.63 7.83 34.07
CA VAL A 11 14.85 7.55 32.63
C VAL A 11 14.08 6.30 32.18
N LEU A 12 14.01 5.25 33.00
CA LEU A 12 13.19 4.07 32.72
C LEU A 12 11.68 4.37 32.73
N LEU A 13 11.22 5.30 33.59
CA LEU A 13 9.82 5.72 33.61
C LEU A 13 9.40 6.52 32.36
N THR A 14 10.31 7.29 31.75
CA THR A 14 9.99 8.11 30.57
C THR A 14 10.08 7.36 29.24
N LEU A 15 10.78 6.22 29.18
CA LEU A 15 10.79 5.34 27.99
C LEU A 15 9.48 4.54 27.79
N SER A 16 8.52 4.64 28.72
CA SER A 16 7.21 4.00 28.59
C SER A 16 6.22 4.80 27.73
N SER A 17 6.71 5.75 26.92
CA SER A 17 5.89 6.41 25.90
C SER A 17 5.39 5.33 24.95
N ALA A 18 4.11 5.00 25.11
CA ALA A 18 3.43 3.91 24.46
C ALA A 18 3.77 3.85 22.97
N PHE A 19 4.20 2.67 22.53
CA PHE A 19 4.07 2.28 21.14
C PHE A 19 2.57 2.36 20.83
N VAL A 20 2.12 3.47 20.25
CA VAL A 20 0.77 3.56 19.71
C VAL A 20 0.82 2.76 18.43
N PRO A 21 0.19 1.57 18.35
CA PRO A 21 0.06 0.88 17.08
C PRO A 21 -0.64 1.86 16.15
N ASP A 22 -0.02 2.16 15.02
CA ASP A 22 -0.62 3.04 14.04
C ASP A 22 -1.98 2.41 13.65
N GLY A 23 -3.09 3.01 14.08
CA GLY A 23 -4.44 2.47 13.89
C GLY A 23 -4.91 2.46 12.44
N ARG A 24 -3.98 2.57 11.48
CA ARG A 24 -4.16 2.68 10.04
C ARG A 24 -3.86 1.35 9.35
N GLN A 25 -4.27 0.23 9.92
CA GLN A 25 -4.22 -1.05 9.22
C GLN A 25 -5.44 -1.17 8.30
N LEU A 26 -5.23 -1.58 7.05
CA LEU A 26 -6.34 -1.78 6.12
C LEU A 26 -7.30 -2.84 6.66
N PRO A 27 -8.62 -2.71 6.42
CA PRO A 27 -9.57 -3.76 6.76
C PRO A 27 -9.16 -5.06 6.06
N GLY A 28 -9.31 -6.20 6.74
CA GLY A 28 -9.00 -7.51 6.17
C GLY A 28 -10.14 -8.00 5.27
N ILE A 29 -10.00 -7.82 3.96
CA ILE A 29 -10.97 -8.21 2.94
C ILE A 29 -10.32 -9.24 2.03
N GLY A 30 -10.97 -10.38 1.86
CA GLY A 30 -10.56 -11.40 0.91
C GLY A 30 -10.88 -10.99 -0.53
N ILE A 31 -9.85 -10.80 -1.34
CA ILE A 31 -9.92 -10.51 -2.78
C ILE A 31 -9.08 -11.53 -3.56
N LYS A 32 -8.96 -11.31 -4.86
CA LYS A 32 -8.04 -12.07 -5.72
C LYS A 32 -7.01 -11.14 -6.33
N ASP A 33 -5.78 -11.60 -6.43
CA ASP A 33 -4.75 -10.92 -7.22
C ASP A 33 -5.01 -11.06 -8.73
N ILE A 34 -4.13 -10.47 -9.53
CA ILE A 34 -4.23 -10.49 -11.00
C ILE A 34 -4.09 -11.89 -11.61
N ASP A 35 -3.48 -12.83 -10.90
CA ASP A 35 -3.33 -14.22 -11.28
C ASP A 35 -4.47 -15.11 -10.79
N GLY A 36 -5.38 -14.55 -9.98
CA GLY A 36 -6.54 -15.23 -9.42
C GLY A 36 -6.26 -15.90 -8.07
N SER A 37 -5.08 -15.72 -7.50
CA SER A 37 -4.73 -16.25 -6.17
C SER A 37 -5.50 -15.48 -5.10
N PRO A 38 -5.94 -16.15 -4.01
CA PRO A 38 -6.52 -15.46 -2.86
C PRO A 38 -5.52 -14.48 -2.25
N PHE A 39 -6.00 -13.29 -1.90
CA PHE A 39 -5.21 -12.25 -1.24
C PHE A 39 -6.05 -11.53 -0.18
N ASN A 40 -5.49 -11.26 1.00
CA ASN A 40 -6.16 -10.47 2.02
C ASN A 40 -5.58 -9.05 2.08
N THR A 41 -6.42 -8.02 1.99
CA THR A 41 -5.97 -6.62 2.02
C THR A 41 -5.25 -6.21 3.31
N SER A 42 -5.40 -6.94 4.42
CA SER A 42 -4.60 -6.71 5.64
C SER A 42 -3.12 -7.08 5.48
N GLU A 43 -2.77 -7.85 4.44
CA GLU A 43 -1.39 -8.21 4.10
C GLU A 43 -0.65 -7.09 3.36
N ILE A 44 -1.37 -6.05 2.91
CA ILE A 44 -0.75 -4.88 2.27
C ILE A 44 0.05 -4.10 3.33
N SER A 45 1.36 -4.08 3.13
CA SER A 45 2.30 -3.27 3.90
C SER A 45 3.40 -2.75 2.98
N ASN A 46 4.11 -1.71 3.46
CA ASN A 46 5.25 -1.12 2.76
C ASN A 46 6.29 -0.58 3.77
N ASP A 47 6.56 -1.32 4.85
CA ASP A 47 7.60 -0.98 5.85
C ASP A 47 7.54 0.47 6.39
N GLY A 48 6.32 1.01 6.53
CA GLY A 48 6.09 2.39 6.98
C GLY A 48 6.27 3.47 5.90
N LYS A 49 6.64 3.09 4.67
CA LYS A 49 6.70 3.96 3.50
C LYS A 49 5.30 4.19 2.89
N PRO A 50 5.13 5.22 2.05
CA PRO A 50 3.83 5.56 1.46
C PRO A 50 3.23 4.43 0.63
N ILE A 51 1.90 4.31 0.62
CA ILE A 51 1.16 3.40 -0.24
C ILE A 51 0.11 4.22 -0.99
N ILE A 52 0.05 4.05 -2.31
CA ILE A 52 -1.02 4.58 -3.16
C ILE A 52 -1.96 3.41 -3.49
N ILE A 53 -3.24 3.52 -3.15
CA ILE A 53 -4.27 2.57 -3.57
C ILE A 53 -5.12 3.26 -4.63
N SER A 54 -5.02 2.81 -5.87
CA SER A 54 -5.78 3.37 -6.99
C SER A 54 -6.89 2.43 -7.39
N PHE A 55 -8.13 2.89 -7.27
CA PHE A 55 -9.31 2.14 -7.70
C PHE A 55 -9.63 2.50 -9.15
N TRP A 56 -9.63 1.51 -10.03
CA TRP A 56 -9.81 1.72 -11.45
C TRP A 56 -10.66 0.63 -12.09
N ALA A 57 -11.06 0.86 -13.33
CA ALA A 57 -11.73 -0.16 -14.12
C ALA A 57 -11.36 -0.08 -15.59
N THR A 58 -11.47 -1.19 -16.30
CA THR A 58 -11.13 -1.27 -17.75
C THR A 58 -11.96 -0.30 -18.61
N TRP A 59 -13.17 0.01 -18.16
CA TRP A 59 -14.10 0.97 -18.77
C TRP A 59 -13.94 2.40 -18.25
N CYS A 60 -13.17 2.65 -17.19
CA CYS A 60 -12.93 3.99 -16.66
C CYS A 60 -11.80 4.68 -17.43
N SER A 61 -12.15 5.44 -18.48
CA SER A 61 -11.18 6.22 -19.26
C SER A 61 -10.30 7.17 -18.43
N PRO A 62 -10.85 8.05 -17.55
CA PRO A 62 -10.01 8.94 -16.75
C PRO A 62 -9.10 8.20 -15.76
N CYS A 63 -9.58 7.14 -15.09
CA CYS A 63 -8.76 6.36 -14.15
C CYS A 63 -7.52 5.76 -14.83
N LYS A 64 -7.68 5.28 -16.07
CA LYS A 64 -6.57 4.71 -16.85
C LYS A 64 -5.56 5.77 -17.28
N ARG A 65 -6.02 6.99 -17.58
CA ARG A 65 -5.11 8.11 -17.86
C ARG A 65 -4.30 8.51 -16.64
N GLU A 66 -4.92 8.50 -15.46
CA GLU A 66 -4.24 8.76 -14.19
C GLU A 66 -3.16 7.71 -13.91
N LEU A 67 -3.49 6.42 -14.03
CA LEU A 67 -2.52 5.33 -13.84
C LEU A 67 -1.38 5.38 -14.87
N ASN A 68 -1.66 5.71 -16.13
CA ASN A 68 -0.60 5.90 -17.13
C ASN A 68 0.30 7.10 -16.80
N ALA A 69 -0.27 8.22 -16.34
CA ALA A 69 0.52 9.37 -15.91
C ALA A 69 1.37 9.06 -14.67
N ILE A 70 0.88 8.20 -13.76
CA ILE A 70 1.69 7.72 -12.63
C ILE A 70 2.82 6.81 -13.13
N ALA A 71 2.55 5.94 -14.10
CA ALA A 71 3.56 5.03 -14.65
C ALA A 71 4.76 5.79 -15.25
N ASP A 72 4.53 6.97 -15.84
CA ASP A 72 5.60 7.82 -16.40
C ASP A 72 6.60 8.31 -15.32
N GLU A 73 6.17 8.41 -14.05
CA GLU A 73 6.96 8.96 -12.93
C GLU A 73 7.26 7.92 -11.83
N TYR A 74 6.75 6.69 -11.98
CA TYR A 74 6.67 5.74 -10.87
C TYR A 74 8.03 5.30 -10.36
N ASP A 75 8.98 5.06 -11.27
CA ASP A 75 10.35 4.63 -10.92
C ASP A 75 11.07 5.69 -10.07
N ASP A 76 10.96 6.97 -10.46
CA ASP A 76 11.54 8.08 -9.71
C ASP A 76 10.90 8.20 -8.32
N TRP A 77 9.58 8.03 -8.21
CA TRP A 77 8.90 8.06 -6.91
C TRP A 77 9.31 6.88 -6.02
N VAL A 78 9.53 5.70 -6.60
CA VAL A 78 10.04 4.53 -5.89
C VAL A 78 11.46 4.80 -5.38
N GLU A 79 12.33 5.42 -6.17
CA GLU A 79 13.68 5.78 -5.73
C GLU A 79 13.65 6.83 -4.61
N GLU A 80 12.85 7.89 -4.75
CA GLU A 80 12.81 9.01 -3.80
C GLU A 80 12.11 8.67 -2.49
N THR A 81 11.02 7.90 -2.55
CA THR A 81 10.11 7.70 -1.41
C THR A 81 9.92 6.23 -1.02
N GLY A 82 10.27 5.31 -1.92
CA GLY A 82 9.92 3.90 -1.81
C GLY A 82 8.41 3.65 -1.75
N VAL A 83 7.62 4.48 -2.43
CA VAL A 83 6.17 4.32 -2.52
C VAL A 83 5.79 3.01 -3.21
N LYS A 84 4.75 2.37 -2.69
CA LYS A 84 4.13 1.19 -3.32
C LYS A 84 2.78 1.57 -3.87
N LEU A 85 2.55 1.35 -5.16
CA LEU A 85 1.23 1.49 -5.76
C LEU A 85 0.53 0.13 -5.78
N ILE A 86 -0.76 0.11 -5.44
CA ILE A 86 -1.65 -1.03 -5.56
C ILE A 86 -2.84 -0.61 -6.44
N ALA A 87 -2.92 -1.15 -7.65
CA ALA A 87 -4.02 -0.88 -8.57
C ALA A 87 -5.16 -1.89 -8.36
N VAL A 88 -6.25 -1.47 -7.72
CA VAL A 88 -7.40 -2.33 -7.42
C VAL A 88 -8.45 -2.18 -8.52
N SER A 89 -8.66 -3.24 -9.30
CA SER A 89 -9.77 -3.28 -10.26
C SER A 89 -11.11 -3.40 -9.55
N ILE A 90 -12.05 -2.52 -9.92
CA ILE A 90 -13.47 -2.58 -9.52
C ILE A 90 -14.36 -3.14 -10.64
N ASP A 91 -13.76 -3.81 -11.63
CA ASP A 91 -14.50 -4.45 -12.71
C ASP A 91 -15.39 -5.58 -12.18
N ASP A 92 -16.61 -5.65 -12.71
CA ASP A 92 -17.54 -6.74 -12.42
C ASP A 92 -17.18 -8.02 -13.20
N SER A 93 -17.95 -9.09 -12.99
CA SER A 93 -17.75 -10.38 -13.66
C SER A 93 -17.78 -10.31 -15.18
N ARG A 94 -18.38 -9.26 -15.77
CA ARG A 94 -18.44 -9.07 -17.23
C ARG A 94 -17.15 -8.49 -17.80
N ASN A 95 -16.37 -7.78 -16.99
CA ASN A 95 -15.18 -7.07 -17.44
C ASN A 95 -13.88 -7.54 -16.79
N VAL A 96 -13.93 -8.30 -15.70
CA VAL A 96 -12.72 -8.78 -14.97
C VAL A 96 -11.72 -9.51 -15.88
N GLN A 97 -12.20 -10.23 -16.89
CA GLN A 97 -11.32 -10.95 -17.84
C GLN A 97 -10.48 -10.02 -18.73
N LYS A 98 -10.84 -8.73 -18.83
CA LYS A 98 -10.10 -7.71 -19.60
C LYS A 98 -8.99 -7.05 -18.79
N VAL A 99 -8.97 -7.23 -17.46
CA VAL A 99 -8.03 -6.56 -16.56
C VAL A 99 -6.60 -6.97 -16.85
N LYS A 100 -6.28 -8.28 -16.76
CA LYS A 100 -4.93 -8.80 -16.99
C LYS A 100 -4.38 -8.48 -18.39
N PRO A 101 -5.12 -8.68 -19.49
CA PRO A 101 -4.66 -8.26 -20.82
C PRO A 101 -4.40 -6.75 -20.93
N TYR A 102 -5.22 -5.92 -20.28
CA TYR A 102 -5.02 -4.47 -20.29
C TYR A 102 -3.74 -4.07 -19.54
N VAL A 103 -3.57 -4.55 -18.31
CA VAL A 103 -2.38 -4.30 -17.48
C VAL A 103 -1.11 -4.70 -18.22
N ASN A 104 -1.07 -5.93 -18.76
CA ASN A 104 0.05 -6.41 -19.57
C ASN A 104 0.30 -5.52 -20.81
N GLY A 105 -0.75 -5.04 -21.45
CA GLY A 105 -0.64 -4.16 -22.61
C GLY A 105 -0.19 -2.73 -22.28
N GLN A 106 -0.33 -2.29 -21.03
CA GLN A 106 0.20 -1.01 -20.56
C GLN A 106 1.59 -1.13 -19.92
N SER A 107 2.07 -2.36 -19.66
CA SER A 107 3.32 -2.60 -18.94
C SER A 107 3.35 -1.90 -17.57
N TRP A 108 2.23 -1.97 -16.84
CA TRP A 108 2.24 -1.53 -15.44
C TRP A 108 2.94 -2.59 -14.58
N ASP A 109 3.96 -2.17 -13.85
CA ASP A 109 4.77 -3.02 -12.98
C ASP A 109 4.25 -3.08 -11.52
N TYR A 110 3.11 -2.44 -11.26
CA TYR A 110 2.43 -2.33 -9.96
C TYR A 110 1.09 -3.07 -9.89
#